data_AF-B8KQ02-F1
#
_entry.id   AF-B8KQ02-F1
#
_cell.length_a   1.000
_cell.length_b   1.000
_cell.length_c   1.000
_cell.angle_alpha   90.00
_cell.angle_beta   90.00
_cell.angle_gamma   90.00
#
_symmetry.space_group_name_H-M   'P 1'
#
loop_
_entity.id
_entity.type
_entity.pdbx_description
1 polymer ?
#
loop_
_entity_poly.entity_id
_entity_poly.type
_entity_poly.pdbx_seq_one_letter_code
_entity_poly.pdbx_strand_id
1 'polypeptide(L)'
;MDWFETLFGFPEGDWEWTQRQFYVDNQTLVSKANDRRFLIGKFSTPTLATLRSAARSSASKSVLEHIVVDDILDVQADPNNAGDMFQVASQFNTLEFPGPEVTPESGVTTYAFDKTQGPACALAAAPATVFRNYFAPVDKQSGQRADRQINNLATLEQKLTGGPYWTVKNGYIDSTAEQLIALDAALQHGALEDLMGHVRIGVQTGVDVTFSKRFTVQENPHQISQAFCSAVSCGYSSLPRHLWQGLATMVLDAAYEATLLAAAIDRDKGTGTGRVWLTMLGGGVFGNDDLWIAQAIENALKKTKNLGLDVKLAHFRQLSSPFNEIHL
;
A
#
# COMPACT_ATOMS: atom_id res chain seq x y z
N MET A 1 6.68 27.92 -0.75
CA MET A 1 5.97 26.97 -1.61
C MET A 1 6.29 25.59 -1.10
N ASP A 2 5.30 24.89 -0.56
CA ASP A 2 5.45 23.48 -0.22
C ASP A 2 5.43 22.63 -1.51
N TRP A 3 5.56 21.31 -1.37
CA TRP A 3 5.59 20.39 -2.51
C TRP A 3 4.28 20.39 -3.30
N PHE A 4 3.16 20.61 -2.63
CA PHE A 4 1.82 20.57 -3.21
C PHE A 4 1.62 21.77 -4.12
N GLU A 5 1.90 22.97 -3.60
CA GLU A 5 1.85 24.20 -4.37
C GLU A 5 2.87 24.19 -5.53
N THR A 6 4.05 23.60 -5.32
CA THR A 6 5.06 23.44 -6.38
C THR A 6 4.55 22.59 -7.56
N LEU A 7 3.79 21.52 -7.29
CA LEU A 7 3.23 20.68 -8.35
C LEU A 7 1.97 21.30 -8.96
N PHE A 8 1.05 21.76 -8.13
CA PHE A 8 -0.31 22.05 -8.56
C PHE A 8 -0.60 23.53 -8.76
N GLY A 9 0.28 24.43 -8.31
CA GLY A 9 0.18 25.88 -8.54
C GLY A 9 -0.73 26.61 -7.54
N PHE A 10 -1.12 25.96 -6.45
CA PHE A 10 -1.89 26.56 -5.35
C PHE A 10 -1.63 25.79 -4.05
N PRO A 11 -1.70 26.44 -2.87
CA PRO A 11 -1.52 25.77 -1.59
C PRO A 11 -2.73 24.90 -1.26
N GLU A 12 -2.51 23.75 -0.61
CA GLU A 12 -3.61 22.91 -0.14
C GLU A 12 -4.42 23.63 0.95
N GLY A 13 -5.75 23.64 0.81
CA GLY A 13 -6.67 24.29 1.74
C GLY A 13 -7.76 23.34 2.20
N ASP A 14 -8.94 23.88 2.51
CA ASP A 14 -10.13 23.09 2.85
C ASP A 14 -10.39 21.97 1.83
N TRP A 15 -10.87 20.82 2.30
CA TRP A 15 -10.98 19.61 1.48
C TRP A 15 -11.81 19.83 0.22
N GLU A 16 -12.95 20.51 0.34
CA GLU A 16 -13.84 20.75 -0.80
C GLU A 16 -13.28 21.79 -1.75
N TRP A 17 -12.69 22.83 -1.19
CA TRP A 17 -12.04 23.85 -2.00
C TRP A 17 -10.87 23.26 -2.79
N THR A 18 -10.03 22.45 -2.14
CA THR A 18 -8.89 21.74 -2.75
C THR A 18 -9.35 20.79 -3.84
N GLN A 19 -10.35 19.94 -3.57
CA GLN A 19 -10.92 19.03 -4.58
C GLN A 19 -11.40 19.80 -5.81
N ARG A 20 -12.06 20.96 -5.62
CA ARG A 20 -12.57 21.78 -6.74
C ARG A 20 -11.47 22.43 -7.59
N GLN A 21 -10.23 22.51 -7.10
CA GLN A 21 -9.10 22.98 -7.91
C GLN A 21 -8.60 21.94 -8.91
N PHE A 22 -9.06 20.70 -8.80
CA PHE A 22 -8.74 19.64 -9.75
C PHE A 22 -9.97 19.17 -10.53
N TYR A 23 -9.71 18.42 -11.59
CA TYR A 23 -10.67 17.47 -12.14
C TYR A 23 -9.92 16.24 -12.66
N VAL A 24 -10.62 15.12 -12.72
CA VAL A 24 -10.09 13.87 -13.28
C VAL A 24 -10.70 13.65 -14.66
N ASP A 25 -9.84 13.54 -15.66
CA ASP A 25 -10.18 13.15 -17.03
C ASP A 25 -9.58 11.76 -17.30
N ASN A 26 -10.42 10.73 -17.23
CA ASN A 26 -10.02 9.32 -17.30
C ASN A 26 -8.97 8.96 -16.24
N GLN A 27 -7.71 8.77 -16.64
CA GLN A 27 -6.57 8.43 -15.77
C GLN A 27 -5.62 9.62 -15.61
N THR A 28 -6.08 10.83 -15.89
CA THR A 28 -5.29 12.06 -15.76
C THR A 28 -5.90 12.98 -14.72
N LEU A 29 -5.12 13.37 -13.72
CA LEU A 29 -5.45 14.48 -12.81
C LEU A 29 -4.98 15.79 -13.46
N VAL A 30 -5.88 16.77 -13.54
CA VAL A 30 -5.57 18.09 -14.08
C VAL A 30 -5.72 19.14 -12.99
N SER A 31 -4.68 19.93 -12.75
CA SER A 31 -4.78 21.11 -11.90
C SER A 31 -5.34 22.29 -12.70
N LYS A 32 -6.40 22.93 -12.20
CA LYS A 32 -7.01 24.11 -12.83
C LYS A 32 -6.20 25.38 -12.62
N ALA A 33 -5.29 25.41 -11.64
CA ALA A 33 -4.52 26.60 -11.31
C ALA A 33 -3.35 26.83 -12.28
N ASN A 34 -2.78 25.76 -12.85
CA ASN A 34 -1.61 25.84 -13.72
C ASN A 34 -1.68 24.94 -14.97
N ASP A 35 -2.84 24.35 -15.26
CA ASP A 35 -3.13 23.46 -16.40
C ASP A 35 -2.24 22.21 -16.51
N ARG A 36 -1.43 21.91 -15.48
CA ARG A 36 -0.57 20.71 -15.48
C ARG A 36 -1.43 19.46 -15.41
N ARG A 37 -0.99 18.45 -16.15
CA ARG A 37 -1.63 17.15 -16.31
C ARG A 37 -0.70 16.06 -15.80
N PHE A 38 -1.24 15.13 -15.04
CA PHE A 38 -0.49 14.04 -14.43
C PHE A 38 -1.23 12.73 -14.60
N LEU A 39 -0.57 11.68 -15.07
CA LEU A 39 -1.15 10.35 -15.11
C LEU A 39 -1.23 9.80 -13.69
N ILE A 40 -2.46 9.54 -13.25
CA ILE A 40 -2.77 8.90 -11.97
C ILE A 40 -3.09 7.42 -12.13
N GLY A 41 -3.04 6.92 -13.37
CA GLY A 41 -3.20 5.51 -13.67
C GLY A 41 -4.57 4.95 -13.27
N LYS A 42 -4.61 3.64 -13.04
CA LYS A 42 -5.83 2.91 -12.65
C LYS A 42 -5.75 2.46 -11.20
N PHE A 43 -6.69 2.90 -10.37
CA PHE A 43 -6.82 2.49 -8.98
C PHE A 43 -7.90 1.40 -8.79
N SER A 44 -7.64 0.45 -7.90
CA SER A 44 -8.62 -0.56 -7.45
C SER A 44 -8.23 -1.14 -6.09
N THR A 45 -9.15 -1.86 -5.45
CA THR A 45 -8.90 -2.57 -4.19
C THR A 45 -9.18 -4.07 -4.30
N PRO A 46 -8.43 -4.85 -5.10
CA PRO A 46 -8.74 -6.26 -5.31
C PRO A 46 -8.60 -7.09 -4.03
N THR A 47 -9.38 -8.17 -3.90
CA THR A 47 -9.14 -9.20 -2.88
C THR A 47 -7.99 -10.12 -3.31
N LEU A 48 -7.30 -10.74 -2.35
CA LEU A 48 -6.29 -11.75 -2.63
C LEU A 48 -6.84 -12.88 -3.51
N ALA A 49 -8.06 -13.37 -3.24
CA ALA A 49 -8.72 -14.40 -4.05
C ALA A 49 -8.89 -13.98 -5.52
N THR A 50 -9.24 -12.70 -5.77
CA THR A 50 -9.36 -12.16 -7.12
C THR A 50 -8.01 -12.16 -7.85
N LEU A 51 -6.94 -11.77 -7.15
CA LEU A 51 -5.58 -11.77 -7.68
C LEU A 51 -5.09 -13.20 -7.97
N ARG A 52 -5.32 -14.14 -7.05
CA ARG A 52 -4.99 -15.57 -7.23
C ARG A 52 -5.65 -16.14 -8.48
N SER A 53 -6.92 -15.82 -8.70
CA SER A 53 -7.67 -16.30 -9.87
C SER A 53 -7.21 -15.67 -11.19
N ALA A 54 -6.64 -14.46 -11.15
CA ALA A 54 -6.26 -13.72 -12.35
C ALA A 54 -4.81 -13.96 -12.77
N ALA A 55 -3.92 -14.25 -11.83
CA ALA A 55 -2.51 -14.49 -12.10
C ALA A 55 -2.29 -15.79 -12.88
N ARG A 56 -1.27 -15.79 -13.76
CA ARG A 56 -0.90 -16.94 -14.57
C ARG A 56 0.53 -17.36 -14.24
N SER A 57 0.78 -18.66 -14.27
CA SER A 57 2.15 -19.17 -14.14
C SER A 57 3.01 -18.75 -15.34
N SER A 58 4.25 -18.41 -15.08
CA SER A 58 5.30 -18.20 -16.08
C SER A 58 6.13 -19.47 -16.28
N ALA A 59 6.76 -19.58 -17.46
CA ALA A 59 7.77 -20.61 -17.71
C ALA A 59 9.06 -20.37 -16.92
N SER A 60 9.37 -19.10 -16.63
CA SER A 60 10.52 -18.69 -15.84
C SER A 60 10.21 -18.74 -14.35
N LYS A 61 11.22 -19.07 -13.54
CA LYS A 61 11.13 -18.97 -12.08
C LYS A 61 11.33 -17.53 -11.64
N SER A 62 10.66 -17.16 -10.55
CA SER A 62 10.94 -15.89 -9.88
C SER A 62 12.34 -15.93 -9.26
N VAL A 63 12.96 -14.77 -9.12
CA VAL A 63 14.27 -14.59 -8.47
C VAL A 63 14.15 -13.56 -7.35
N LEU A 64 15.08 -13.62 -6.39
CA LEU A 64 15.14 -12.69 -5.26
C LEU A 64 16.54 -12.07 -5.19
N GLU A 65 16.58 -10.75 -4.99
CA GLU A 65 17.79 -9.99 -4.70
C GLU A 65 17.55 -9.08 -3.49
N HIS A 66 18.55 -8.97 -2.62
CA HIS A 66 18.52 -8.07 -1.47
C HIS A 66 19.20 -6.77 -1.84
N ILE A 67 18.48 -5.67 -1.75
CA ILE A 67 18.97 -4.33 -2.12
C ILE A 67 18.98 -3.45 -0.88
N VAL A 68 20.06 -2.73 -0.65
CA VAL A 68 20.11 -1.68 0.37
C VAL A 68 19.72 -0.35 -0.27
N VAL A 69 18.75 0.34 0.32
CA VAL A 69 18.21 1.62 -0.15
C VAL A 69 18.25 2.66 0.99
N ASP A 70 18.39 3.94 0.67
CA ASP A 70 18.22 5.01 1.66
C ASP A 70 16.79 5.55 1.63
N ASP A 71 16.34 6.17 0.54
CA ASP A 71 14.95 6.61 0.39
C ASP A 71 14.26 5.87 -0.77
N ILE A 72 13.13 5.22 -0.49
CA ILE A 72 12.35 4.51 -1.51
C ILE A 72 11.75 5.48 -2.56
N LEU A 73 11.63 6.77 -2.21
CA LEU A 73 11.24 7.79 -3.18
C LEU A 73 12.30 7.89 -4.29
N ASP A 74 13.58 7.90 -3.94
CA ASP A 74 14.68 8.04 -4.89
C ASP A 74 14.78 6.79 -5.79
N VAL A 75 14.46 5.61 -5.25
CA VAL A 75 14.38 4.37 -6.03
C VAL A 75 13.24 4.45 -7.06
N GLN A 76 12.07 4.97 -6.65
CA GLN A 76 10.95 5.20 -7.57
C GLN A 76 11.26 6.28 -8.60
N ALA A 77 12.10 7.26 -8.27
CA ALA A 77 12.53 8.32 -9.16
C ALA A 77 13.54 7.89 -10.23
N ASP A 78 14.23 6.76 -10.04
CA ASP A 78 15.18 6.24 -11.02
C ASP A 78 14.44 5.72 -12.28
N PRO A 79 14.66 6.31 -13.47
CA PRO A 79 14.01 5.87 -14.70
C PRO A 79 14.31 4.42 -15.08
N ASN A 80 15.37 3.80 -14.53
CA ASN A 80 15.62 2.37 -14.70
C ASN A 80 14.53 1.50 -14.06
N ASN A 81 13.73 2.05 -13.15
CA ASN A 81 12.62 1.39 -12.47
C ASN A 81 11.25 1.70 -13.09
N ALA A 82 11.23 2.28 -14.29
CA ALA A 82 9.99 2.51 -15.02
C ALA A 82 9.22 1.20 -15.27
N GLY A 83 7.94 1.20 -14.91
CA GLY A 83 7.02 0.06 -14.99
C GLY A 83 7.14 -0.95 -13.85
N ASP A 84 7.98 -0.70 -12.85
CA ASP A 84 8.09 -1.59 -11.68
C ASP A 84 6.90 -1.46 -10.74
N MET A 85 6.67 -2.51 -9.96
CA MET A 85 5.71 -2.50 -8.86
C MET A 85 6.40 -2.28 -7.51
N PHE A 86 5.91 -1.31 -6.73
CA PHE A 86 6.40 -1.00 -5.39
C PHE A 86 5.36 -1.35 -4.33
N GLN A 87 5.75 -2.16 -3.35
CA GLN A 87 4.94 -2.36 -2.15
C GLN A 87 5.00 -1.10 -1.28
N VAL A 88 3.84 -0.52 -0.96
CA VAL A 88 3.72 0.68 -0.14
C VAL A 88 3.14 0.29 1.22
N ALA A 89 3.85 0.66 2.29
CA ALA A 89 3.33 0.58 3.65
C ALA A 89 2.27 1.68 3.82
N SER A 90 1.02 1.26 3.94
CA SER A 90 -0.16 2.12 3.92
C SER A 90 -1.13 1.67 5.01
N GLN A 91 -2.18 2.45 5.26
CA GLN A 91 -3.30 2.04 6.09
C GLN A 91 -4.35 1.26 5.29
N PHE A 92 -5.32 0.64 5.97
CA PHE A 92 -6.41 -0.09 5.31
C PHE A 92 -7.33 0.79 4.43
N ASN A 93 -7.20 2.12 4.51
CA ASN A 93 -7.88 3.09 3.65
C ASN A 93 -7.03 3.59 2.47
N THR A 94 -5.83 3.02 2.24
CA THR A 94 -4.90 3.41 1.15
C THR A 94 -4.37 4.84 1.23
N LEU A 95 -4.34 5.40 2.45
CA LEU A 95 -3.72 6.68 2.81
C LEU A 95 -2.65 6.44 3.88
N GLU A 96 -1.80 7.44 4.12
CA GLU A 96 -0.56 7.39 4.88
C GLU A 96 -0.49 8.49 5.96
N PHE A 97 -1.61 8.75 6.63
CA PHE A 97 -1.67 9.69 7.74
C PHE A 97 -0.85 9.23 8.96
N PRO A 98 -0.42 10.13 9.86
CA PRO A 98 0.48 9.76 10.96
C PRO A 98 -0.24 9.13 12.17
N GLY A 99 -1.58 9.09 12.19
CA GLY A 99 -2.33 8.47 13.29
C GLY A 99 -3.83 8.39 13.05
N PRO A 100 -4.56 7.64 13.89
CA PRO A 100 -6.00 7.40 13.74
C PRO A 100 -6.87 8.65 13.93
N GLU A 101 -6.33 9.74 14.47
CA GLU A 101 -7.06 11.01 14.65
C GLU A 101 -6.94 11.95 13.44
N VAL A 102 -6.05 11.66 12.49
CA VAL A 102 -5.85 12.52 11.31
C VAL A 102 -6.69 11.98 10.15
N THR A 103 -7.64 12.78 9.70
CA THR A 103 -8.64 12.39 8.70
C THR A 103 -8.24 12.87 7.29
N PRO A 104 -8.86 12.32 6.22
CA PRO A 104 -8.69 12.80 4.84
C PRO A 104 -8.80 14.32 4.64
N GLU A 105 -9.67 14.97 5.42
CA GLU A 105 -9.88 16.41 5.41
C GLU A 105 -8.68 17.22 5.89
N SER A 106 -7.72 16.60 6.57
CA SER A 106 -6.46 17.25 6.99
C SER A 106 -5.51 17.52 5.82
N GLY A 107 -5.79 16.97 4.63
CA GLY A 107 -4.97 17.16 3.43
C GLY A 107 -3.67 16.34 3.43
N VAL A 108 -3.09 16.18 2.25
CA VAL A 108 -1.92 15.32 2.05
C VAL A 108 -0.59 16.06 2.11
N THR A 109 -0.59 17.40 2.17
CA THR A 109 0.63 18.22 2.18
C THR A 109 1.57 17.86 3.33
N THR A 110 1.00 17.48 4.47
CA THR A 110 1.75 17.13 5.69
C THR A 110 2.60 15.86 5.56
N TYR A 111 2.36 15.02 4.55
CA TYR A 111 3.17 13.82 4.28
C TYR A 111 4.65 14.14 4.07
N ALA A 112 4.97 15.38 3.66
CA ALA A 112 6.33 15.89 3.54
C ALA A 112 7.18 15.76 4.82
N PHE A 113 6.53 15.83 5.99
CA PHE A 113 7.20 15.82 7.29
C PHE A 113 7.38 14.42 7.86
N ASP A 114 6.67 13.44 7.31
CA ASP A 114 6.81 12.04 7.68
C ASP A 114 7.91 11.38 6.83
N LYS A 115 8.88 10.80 7.54
CA LYS A 115 10.07 10.15 6.96
C LYS A 115 9.90 8.64 6.80
N THR A 116 8.73 8.10 7.13
CA THR A 116 8.43 6.68 6.94
C THR A 116 8.23 6.35 5.45
N GLN A 117 8.23 5.05 5.16
CA GLN A 117 8.18 4.49 3.80
C GLN A 117 6.91 4.90 3.04
N GLY A 118 5.74 4.84 3.69
CA GLY A 118 4.46 5.13 3.07
C GLY A 118 4.38 6.54 2.49
N PRO A 119 4.60 7.59 3.30
CA PRO A 119 4.68 8.97 2.85
C PRO A 119 5.76 9.22 1.79
N ALA A 120 6.90 8.52 1.84
CA ALA A 120 7.90 8.60 0.78
C ALA A 120 7.36 8.09 -0.58
N CYS A 121 6.71 6.93 -0.59
CA CYS A 121 6.04 6.40 -1.79
C CYS A 121 4.89 7.30 -2.26
N ALA A 122 4.09 7.80 -1.32
CA ALA A 122 2.96 8.68 -1.62
C ALA A 122 3.43 10.00 -2.26
N LEU A 123 4.56 10.55 -1.82
CA LEU A 123 5.18 11.72 -2.43
C LEU A 123 5.77 11.41 -3.80
N ALA A 124 6.44 10.27 -3.99
CA ALA A 124 6.98 9.87 -5.29
C ALA A 124 5.91 9.93 -6.40
N ALA A 125 4.71 9.43 -6.10
CA ALA A 125 3.53 9.48 -6.96
C ALA A 125 2.47 10.48 -6.45
N ALA A 126 2.88 11.71 -6.17
CA ALA A 126 2.03 12.72 -5.53
C ALA A 126 0.64 12.95 -6.17
N PRO A 127 0.48 13.02 -7.51
CA PRO A 127 -0.84 13.16 -8.12
C PRO A 127 -1.77 11.96 -7.84
N ALA A 128 -1.21 10.75 -7.79
CA ALA A 128 -1.95 9.55 -7.44
C ALA A 128 -2.40 9.58 -5.97
N THR A 129 -1.60 10.15 -5.08
CA THR A 129 -1.96 10.40 -3.68
C THR A 129 -3.11 11.39 -3.54
N VAL A 130 -3.08 12.51 -4.29
CA VAL A 130 -4.20 13.46 -4.38
C VAL A 130 -5.46 12.75 -4.87
N PHE A 131 -5.34 11.89 -5.90
CA PHE A 131 -6.47 11.09 -6.35
C PHE A 131 -7.03 10.18 -5.24
N ARG A 132 -6.19 9.44 -4.50
CA ARG A 132 -6.66 8.54 -3.43
C ARG A 132 -7.38 9.28 -2.30
N ASN A 133 -6.97 10.50 -1.98
CA ASN A 133 -7.62 11.31 -0.94
C ASN A 133 -8.92 11.96 -1.46
N TYR A 134 -8.86 12.63 -2.61
CA TYR A 134 -9.91 13.54 -3.07
C TYR A 134 -10.86 12.95 -4.11
N PHE A 135 -10.49 11.87 -4.81
CA PHE A 135 -11.24 11.40 -5.98
C PHE A 135 -11.57 9.91 -5.98
N ALA A 136 -10.84 9.08 -5.23
CA ALA A 136 -11.08 7.64 -5.18
C ALA A 136 -12.55 7.34 -4.82
N PRO A 137 -13.21 6.43 -5.55
CA PRO A 137 -14.61 6.15 -5.33
C PRO A 137 -14.81 5.38 -4.02
N VAL A 138 -15.59 5.94 -3.11
CA VAL A 138 -16.04 5.26 -1.88
C VAL A 138 -17.56 5.40 -1.78
N ASP A 139 -18.27 4.28 -1.68
CA ASP A 139 -19.74 4.21 -1.68
C ASP A 139 -20.42 5.08 -2.75
N LYS A 140 -19.88 5.01 -3.98
CA LYS A 140 -20.33 5.76 -5.17
C LYS A 140 -20.13 7.29 -5.09
N GLN A 141 -19.44 7.79 -4.09
CA GLN A 141 -19.05 9.19 -3.96
C GLN A 141 -17.54 9.35 -4.22
N SER A 142 -17.15 10.55 -4.64
CA SER A 142 -15.75 10.86 -4.96
C SER A 142 -15.00 11.33 -3.72
N GLY A 143 -13.87 10.70 -3.44
CA GLY A 143 -12.96 11.05 -2.36
C GLY A 143 -13.33 10.44 -1.01
N GLN A 144 -12.30 10.31 -0.18
CA GLN A 144 -12.37 9.80 1.19
C GLN A 144 -12.59 10.96 2.17
N ARG A 145 -13.37 10.68 3.21
CA ARG A 145 -13.71 11.61 4.31
C ARG A 145 -13.70 10.87 5.64
N ALA A 146 -13.73 11.59 6.76
CA ALA A 146 -13.73 10.98 8.09
C ALA A 146 -14.87 9.97 8.28
N ASP A 147 -16.03 10.22 7.68
CA ASP A 147 -17.25 9.40 7.78
C ASP A 147 -17.38 8.33 6.68
N ARG A 148 -16.48 8.33 5.68
CA ARG A 148 -16.55 7.45 4.52
C ARG A 148 -15.17 7.20 3.92
N GLN A 149 -14.66 5.98 4.10
CA GLN A 149 -13.33 5.60 3.67
C GLN A 149 -13.30 4.22 3.03
N ILE A 150 -12.27 3.99 2.24
CA ILE A 150 -11.91 2.64 1.84
C ILE A 150 -11.61 1.83 3.11
N ASN A 151 -12.14 0.62 3.19
CA ASN A 151 -11.77 -0.35 4.22
C ASN A 151 -11.35 -1.66 3.53
N ASN A 152 -10.04 -1.88 3.45
CA ASN A 152 -9.47 -3.09 2.85
C ASN A 152 -9.66 -4.37 3.68
N LEU A 153 -10.22 -4.27 4.89
CA LEU A 153 -10.67 -5.42 5.69
C LEU A 153 -12.17 -5.69 5.56
N ALA A 154 -12.96 -4.82 4.94
CA ALA A 154 -14.43 -4.94 4.93
C ALA A 154 -14.93 -6.30 4.41
N THR A 155 -14.27 -6.88 3.41
CA THR A 155 -14.63 -8.21 2.89
C THR A 155 -14.28 -9.34 3.84
N LEU A 156 -13.22 -9.21 4.64
CA LEU A 156 -12.88 -10.17 5.69
C LEU A 156 -13.84 -10.04 6.87
N GLU A 157 -14.15 -8.81 7.30
CA GLU A 157 -15.13 -8.52 8.36
C GLU A 157 -16.48 -9.17 8.08
N GLN A 158 -16.97 -9.08 6.83
CA GLN A 158 -18.24 -9.69 6.41
C GLN A 158 -18.22 -11.23 6.43
N LYS A 159 -17.04 -11.85 6.38
CA LYS A 159 -16.88 -13.31 6.36
C LYS A 159 -16.67 -13.92 7.73
N LEU A 160 -16.15 -13.15 8.67
CA LEU A 160 -15.99 -13.55 10.05
C LEU A 160 -17.34 -13.51 10.77
N THR A 161 -17.81 -14.67 11.23
CA THR A 161 -19.00 -14.76 12.09
C THR A 161 -18.64 -14.44 13.54
N GLY A 162 -19.58 -13.93 14.33
CA GLY A 162 -19.37 -13.66 15.77
C GLY A 162 -18.67 -12.33 16.11
N GLY A 163 -18.36 -11.51 15.11
CA GLY A 163 -17.79 -10.17 15.30
C GLY A 163 -18.82 -9.10 15.74
N PRO A 164 -18.40 -7.81 15.77
CA PRO A 164 -17.12 -7.30 15.30
C PRO A 164 -15.94 -7.66 16.23
N TYR A 165 -14.80 -7.98 15.61
CA TYR A 165 -13.55 -8.31 16.33
C TYR A 165 -12.60 -7.13 16.45
N TRP A 166 -12.81 -6.07 15.68
CA TRP A 166 -12.06 -4.83 15.74
C TRP A 166 -12.97 -3.68 15.27
N THR A 167 -12.50 -2.47 15.48
CA THR A 167 -13.05 -1.25 14.91
C THR A 167 -12.03 -0.63 13.98
N VAL A 168 -12.49 0.03 12.92
CA VAL A 168 -11.63 0.75 11.97
C VAL A 168 -11.82 2.24 12.18
N LYS A 169 -10.72 2.98 12.36
CA LYS A 169 -10.73 4.45 12.44
C LYS A 169 -9.57 5.01 11.61
N ASN A 170 -9.90 5.79 10.58
CA ASN A 170 -8.91 6.38 9.66
C ASN A 170 -7.91 5.35 9.08
N GLY A 171 -8.40 4.14 8.78
CA GLY A 171 -7.59 3.04 8.23
C GLY A 171 -6.71 2.30 9.25
N TYR A 172 -6.74 2.67 10.53
CA TYR A 172 -6.17 1.93 11.64
C TYR A 172 -7.19 0.99 12.25
N ILE A 173 -6.73 -0.08 12.89
CA ILE A 173 -7.61 -0.98 13.65
C ILE A 173 -7.29 -0.96 15.13
N ASP A 174 -8.34 -1.06 15.94
CA ASP A 174 -8.26 -1.23 17.39
C ASP A 174 -9.27 -2.28 17.87
N SER A 175 -8.99 -2.91 19.02
CA SER A 175 -9.74 -4.06 19.54
C SER A 175 -9.63 -4.17 21.06
N THR A 176 -10.33 -5.12 21.67
CA THR A 176 -10.15 -5.54 23.05
C THR A 176 -9.50 -6.93 23.14
N ALA A 177 -8.92 -7.27 24.29
CA ALA A 177 -8.32 -8.58 24.49
C ALA A 177 -9.34 -9.72 24.29
N GLU A 178 -10.57 -9.54 24.76
CA GLU A 178 -11.66 -10.51 24.61
C GLU A 178 -12.02 -10.73 23.13
N GLN A 179 -12.07 -9.65 22.35
CA GLN A 179 -12.35 -9.72 20.93
C GLN A 179 -11.22 -10.41 20.16
N LEU A 180 -9.95 -10.14 20.48
CA LEU A 180 -8.82 -10.80 19.83
C LEU A 180 -8.73 -12.30 20.18
N ILE A 181 -9.01 -12.67 21.42
CA ILE A 181 -9.08 -14.09 21.82
C ILE A 181 -10.21 -14.81 21.06
N ALA A 182 -11.38 -14.17 20.94
CA ALA A 182 -12.49 -14.72 20.17
C ALA A 182 -12.17 -14.81 18.68
N LEU A 183 -11.44 -13.83 18.13
CA LEU A 183 -10.96 -13.83 16.76
C LEU A 183 -10.03 -15.02 16.52
N ASP A 184 -9.02 -15.23 17.36
CA ASP A 184 -8.09 -16.35 17.22
C ASP A 184 -8.80 -17.70 17.21
N ALA A 185 -9.82 -17.88 18.07
CA ALA A 185 -10.67 -19.07 18.03
C ALA A 185 -11.42 -19.20 16.69
N ALA A 186 -12.00 -18.10 16.18
CA ALA A 186 -12.68 -18.09 14.89
C ALA A 186 -11.72 -18.41 13.72
N LEU A 187 -10.48 -17.92 13.78
CA LEU A 187 -9.44 -18.19 12.77
C LEU A 187 -8.98 -19.65 12.78
N GLN A 188 -8.86 -20.27 13.96
CA GLN A 188 -8.49 -21.69 14.09
C GLN A 188 -9.58 -22.64 13.59
N HIS A 189 -10.85 -22.27 13.76
CA HIS A 189 -11.98 -23.06 13.27
C HIS A 189 -12.29 -22.83 11.79
N GLY A 190 -11.80 -21.72 11.21
CA GLY A 190 -11.99 -21.37 9.82
C GLY A 190 -10.98 -22.02 8.87
N ALA A 191 -11.32 -22.06 7.58
CA ALA A 191 -10.33 -22.34 6.54
C ALA A 191 -9.45 -21.09 6.35
N LEU A 192 -8.32 -21.02 7.07
CA LEU A 192 -7.43 -19.86 7.11
C LEU A 192 -7.08 -19.31 5.71
N GLU A 193 -6.79 -20.18 4.76
CA GLU A 193 -6.47 -19.80 3.36
C GLU A 193 -7.65 -19.17 2.61
N ASP A 194 -8.88 -19.56 2.93
CA ASP A 194 -10.11 -18.98 2.37
C ASP A 194 -10.36 -17.58 2.97
N LEU A 195 -10.27 -17.46 4.31
CA LEU A 195 -10.39 -16.18 5.01
C LEU A 195 -9.34 -15.17 4.52
N MET A 196 -8.08 -15.59 4.39
CA MET A 196 -7.01 -14.77 3.86
C MET A 196 -7.30 -14.30 2.43
N GLY A 197 -7.98 -15.12 1.62
CA GLY A 197 -8.48 -14.76 0.29
C GLY A 197 -9.39 -13.53 0.26
N HIS A 198 -9.99 -13.16 1.40
CA HIS A 198 -10.86 -11.99 1.55
C HIS A 198 -10.14 -10.70 1.96
N VAL A 199 -8.85 -10.74 2.29
CA VAL A 199 -8.06 -9.52 2.52
C VAL A 199 -7.89 -8.77 1.20
N ARG A 200 -8.00 -7.43 1.24
CA ARG A 200 -7.80 -6.56 0.08
C ARG A 200 -6.51 -5.76 0.23
N ILE A 201 -5.96 -5.33 -0.88
CA ILE A 201 -4.91 -4.31 -0.96
C ILE A 201 -5.36 -3.22 -1.91
N GLY A 202 -4.81 -2.00 -1.80
CA GLY A 202 -4.92 -1.01 -2.86
C GLY A 202 -3.91 -1.32 -3.96
N VAL A 203 -4.30 -1.17 -5.23
CA VAL A 203 -3.38 -1.27 -6.38
C VAL A 203 -3.62 -0.08 -7.30
N GLN A 204 -2.57 0.69 -7.58
CA GLN A 204 -2.59 1.79 -8.52
C GLN A 204 -1.50 1.62 -9.58
N THR A 205 -1.88 1.36 -10.83
CA THR A 205 -0.94 1.02 -11.91
C THR A 205 -0.74 2.18 -12.87
N GLY A 206 0.50 2.41 -13.32
CA GLY A 206 0.82 3.39 -14.35
C GLY A 206 0.71 4.84 -13.88
N VAL A 207 1.22 5.14 -12.68
CA VAL A 207 1.21 6.48 -12.08
C VAL A 207 2.50 7.22 -12.43
N ASP A 208 2.42 8.52 -12.71
CA ASP A 208 3.60 9.35 -12.93
C ASP A 208 4.39 9.53 -11.63
N VAL A 209 5.70 9.35 -11.73
CA VAL A 209 6.65 9.78 -10.71
C VAL A 209 6.98 11.26 -10.93
N THR A 210 6.67 12.10 -9.94
CA THR A 210 6.71 13.56 -10.10
C THR A 210 7.92 14.24 -9.46
N PHE A 211 8.66 13.54 -8.62
CA PHE A 211 9.83 14.08 -7.92
C PHE A 211 11.06 13.21 -8.18
N SER A 212 12.17 13.83 -8.56
CA SER A 212 13.47 13.15 -8.75
C SER A 212 14.23 12.90 -7.43
N LYS A 213 13.86 13.68 -6.42
CA LYS A 213 14.23 13.60 -5.01
C LYS A 213 13.20 14.44 -4.25
N ARG A 214 13.11 14.31 -2.93
CA ARG A 214 12.12 15.07 -2.13
C ARG A 214 12.05 16.55 -2.56
N PHE A 215 10.89 16.93 -3.08
CA PHE A 215 10.51 18.29 -3.48
C PHE A 215 11.29 18.90 -4.66
N THR A 216 12.00 18.08 -5.45
CA THR A 216 12.58 18.50 -6.73
C THR A 216 11.80 17.85 -7.86
N VAL A 217 11.06 18.65 -8.63
CA VAL A 217 10.20 18.14 -9.71
C VAL A 217 11.05 17.43 -10.77
N GLN A 218 10.57 16.30 -11.25
CA GLN A 218 11.20 15.54 -12.32
C GLN A 218 10.90 16.17 -13.69
N GLU A 219 11.94 16.36 -14.52
CA GLU A 219 11.77 16.92 -15.88
C GLU A 219 11.23 15.87 -16.86
N ASN A 220 11.67 14.62 -16.71
CA ASN A 220 11.30 13.49 -17.57
C ASN A 220 10.58 12.43 -16.71
N PRO A 221 9.28 12.61 -16.41
CA PRO A 221 8.53 11.66 -15.62
C PRO A 221 8.42 10.32 -16.35
N HIS A 222 8.37 9.25 -15.57
CA HIS A 222 8.10 7.90 -16.03
C HIS A 222 7.02 7.30 -15.13
N GLN A 223 6.45 6.17 -15.55
CA GLN A 223 5.40 5.52 -14.78
C GLN A 223 5.92 4.39 -13.92
N ILE A 224 5.29 4.18 -12.78
CA ILE A 224 5.44 3.00 -11.92
C ILE A 224 4.06 2.48 -11.51
N SER A 225 4.03 1.35 -10.80
CA SER A 225 2.84 0.81 -10.14
C SER A 225 3.07 0.72 -8.63
N GLN A 226 2.03 0.93 -7.83
CA GLN A 226 2.08 0.87 -6.36
C GLN A 226 1.02 -0.07 -5.80
N ALA A 227 1.41 -0.93 -4.88
CA ALA A 227 0.55 -1.83 -4.11
C ALA A 227 0.48 -1.37 -2.65
N PHE A 228 -0.64 -0.72 -2.28
CA PHE A 228 -0.90 -0.18 -0.94
C PHE A 228 -1.36 -1.28 -0.01
N CYS A 229 -0.45 -1.72 0.85
CA CYS A 229 -0.66 -2.81 1.79
C CYS A 229 -0.62 -2.27 3.21
N SER A 230 -1.54 -2.72 4.06
CA SER A 230 -1.50 -2.44 5.49
C SER A 230 -1.04 -3.68 6.25
N ALA A 231 -0.17 -3.49 7.23
CA ALA A 231 -0.06 -4.41 8.34
C ALA A 231 -1.07 -4.02 9.43
N VAL A 232 -1.21 -4.86 10.45
CA VAL A 232 -1.95 -4.50 11.67
C VAL A 232 -1.15 -3.44 12.44
N SER A 233 -1.84 -2.41 12.95
CA SER A 233 -1.24 -1.29 13.68
C SER A 233 -0.95 -1.63 15.16
N CYS A 234 -0.22 -2.72 15.42
CA CYS A 234 0.10 -3.20 16.78
C CYS A 234 0.71 -2.11 17.68
N GLY A 235 1.60 -1.28 17.14
CA GLY A 235 2.28 -0.19 17.85
C GLY A 235 1.38 0.97 18.26
N TYR A 236 0.14 1.01 17.78
CA TYR A 236 -0.88 2.01 18.16
C TYR A 236 -1.87 1.48 19.20
N SER A 237 -1.76 0.20 19.59
CA SER A 237 -2.64 -0.42 20.59
C SER A 237 -1.95 -0.49 21.95
N SER A 238 -2.72 -0.38 23.03
CA SER A 238 -2.25 -0.67 24.39
C SER A 238 -2.21 -2.17 24.71
N LEU A 239 -2.74 -3.01 23.82
CA LEU A 239 -2.80 -4.46 24.02
C LEU A 239 -1.43 -5.12 23.76
N PRO A 240 -1.10 -6.22 24.47
CA PRO A 240 0.08 -7.01 24.17
C PRO A 240 0.11 -7.48 22.72
N ARG A 241 1.24 -7.24 22.03
CA ARG A 241 1.44 -7.58 20.61
C ARG A 241 1.05 -9.03 20.26
N HIS A 242 1.32 -10.01 21.13
CA HIS A 242 1.01 -11.41 20.85
C HIS A 242 -0.49 -11.70 20.67
N LEU A 243 -1.38 -10.88 21.24
CA LEU A 243 -2.82 -11.02 21.01
C LEU A 243 -3.23 -10.69 19.58
N TRP A 244 -2.43 -9.89 18.86
CA TRP A 244 -2.68 -9.54 17.46
C TRP A 244 -2.16 -10.59 16.47
N GLN A 245 -1.43 -11.60 16.95
CA GLN A 245 -0.64 -12.48 16.10
C GLN A 245 -1.47 -13.13 14.98
N GLY A 246 -2.63 -13.71 15.29
CA GLY A 246 -3.44 -14.43 14.30
C GLY A 246 -3.89 -13.54 13.14
N LEU A 247 -4.36 -12.32 13.43
CA LEU A 247 -4.75 -11.35 12.41
C LEU A 247 -3.54 -10.76 11.69
N ALA A 248 -2.49 -10.42 12.42
CA ALA A 248 -1.29 -9.77 11.89
C ALA A 248 -0.59 -10.66 10.87
N THR A 249 -0.36 -11.94 11.17
CA THR A 249 0.30 -12.86 10.25
C THR A 249 -0.56 -13.11 9.00
N MET A 250 -1.87 -13.28 9.15
CA MET A 250 -2.78 -13.47 8.01
C MET A 250 -2.77 -12.25 7.06
N VAL A 251 -2.84 -11.04 7.62
CA VAL A 251 -2.82 -9.81 6.83
C VAL A 251 -1.46 -9.63 6.14
N LEU A 252 -0.34 -9.94 6.82
CA LEU A 252 1.00 -9.90 6.22
C LEU A 252 1.14 -10.92 5.08
N ASP A 253 0.76 -12.19 5.31
CA ASP A 253 0.77 -13.23 4.28
C ASP A 253 -0.03 -12.79 3.05
N ALA A 254 -1.24 -12.25 3.27
CA ALA A 254 -2.08 -11.75 2.19
C ALA A 254 -1.46 -10.59 1.44
N ALA A 255 -0.88 -9.61 2.15
CA ALA A 255 -0.29 -8.41 1.56
C ALA A 255 0.90 -8.74 0.65
N TYR A 256 1.83 -9.58 1.11
CA TYR A 256 2.99 -9.98 0.32
C TYR A 256 2.58 -10.82 -0.89
N GLU A 257 1.68 -11.80 -0.71
CA GLU A 257 1.19 -12.63 -1.81
C GLU A 257 0.44 -11.78 -2.85
N ALA A 258 -0.45 -10.90 -2.40
CA ALA A 258 -1.23 -10.02 -3.27
C ALA A 258 -0.34 -9.06 -4.07
N THR A 259 0.72 -8.52 -3.46
CA THR A 259 1.68 -7.65 -4.15
C THR A 259 2.35 -8.37 -5.32
N LEU A 260 2.86 -9.59 -5.08
CA LEU A 260 3.55 -10.38 -6.11
C LEU A 260 2.58 -10.81 -7.22
N LEU A 261 1.35 -11.20 -6.88
CA LEU A 261 0.31 -11.52 -7.85
C LEU A 261 -0.08 -10.30 -8.70
N ALA A 262 -0.23 -9.12 -8.07
CA ALA A 262 -0.55 -7.88 -8.77
C ALA A 262 0.55 -7.52 -9.78
N ALA A 263 1.82 -7.67 -9.42
CA ALA A 263 2.94 -7.42 -10.33
C ALA A 263 2.98 -8.38 -11.52
N ALA A 264 2.71 -9.67 -11.29
CA ALA A 264 2.62 -10.65 -12.37
C ALA A 264 1.48 -10.31 -13.34
N ILE A 265 0.32 -9.92 -12.81
CA ILE A 265 -0.83 -9.50 -13.61
C ILE A 265 -0.53 -8.23 -14.41
N ASP A 266 0.16 -7.25 -13.80
CA ASP A 266 0.55 -5.99 -14.45
C ASP A 266 1.53 -6.25 -15.61
N ARG A 267 2.52 -7.13 -15.38
CA ARG A 267 3.44 -7.60 -16.44
C ARG A 267 2.71 -8.31 -17.56
N ASP A 268 1.83 -9.26 -17.24
CA ASP A 268 1.13 -10.07 -18.25
C ASP A 268 0.17 -9.23 -19.11
N LYS A 269 -0.25 -8.04 -18.63
CA LYS A 269 -1.00 -7.05 -19.40
C LYS A 269 -0.11 -6.14 -20.26
N GLY A 270 1.21 -6.22 -20.11
CA GLY A 270 2.18 -5.36 -20.78
C GLY A 270 2.30 -3.96 -20.17
N THR A 271 1.77 -3.74 -18.96
CA THR A 271 1.82 -2.45 -18.25
C THR A 271 2.91 -2.39 -17.19
N GLY A 272 3.42 -3.53 -16.74
CA GLY A 272 4.54 -3.61 -15.79
C GLY A 272 5.73 -4.44 -16.30
N THR A 273 6.88 -4.31 -15.64
CA THR A 273 8.11 -5.06 -15.97
C THR A 273 8.14 -6.46 -15.36
N GLY A 274 7.39 -6.67 -14.28
CA GLY A 274 7.49 -7.87 -13.43
C GLY A 274 8.61 -7.81 -12.39
N ARG A 275 9.34 -6.67 -12.30
CA ARG A 275 10.21 -6.39 -11.17
C ARG A 275 9.39 -5.78 -10.03
N VAL A 276 9.61 -6.28 -8.82
CA VAL A 276 8.79 -5.96 -7.64
C VAL A 276 9.67 -5.58 -6.46
N TRP A 277 9.43 -4.42 -5.88
CA TRP A 277 10.11 -3.93 -4.70
C TRP A 277 9.29 -4.23 -3.45
N LEU A 278 9.74 -5.20 -2.66
CA LEU A 278 9.18 -5.53 -1.35
C LEU A 278 9.91 -4.78 -0.24
N THR A 279 9.20 -4.46 0.83
CA THR A 279 9.78 -3.85 2.05
C THR A 279 9.28 -4.59 3.29
N MET A 280 9.83 -4.27 4.46
CA MET A 280 9.44 -4.88 5.74
C MET A 280 8.16 -4.23 6.27
N LEU A 281 7.03 -4.66 5.70
CA LEU A 281 5.71 -4.09 5.94
C LEU A 281 5.35 -4.20 7.43
N GLY A 282 5.14 -3.06 8.08
CA GLY A 282 4.69 -3.01 9.47
C GLY A 282 5.78 -3.16 10.55
N GLY A 283 7.05 -3.34 10.18
CA GLY A 283 8.17 -3.49 11.12
C GLY A 283 8.65 -2.19 11.79
N GLY A 284 8.18 -1.04 11.29
CA GLY A 284 8.44 0.28 11.88
C GLY A 284 7.42 0.66 12.96
N VAL A 285 6.77 1.82 12.77
CA VAL A 285 5.82 2.38 13.75
C VAL A 285 4.63 1.46 14.05
N PHE A 286 4.24 0.60 13.10
CA PHE A 286 3.15 -0.37 13.31
C PHE A 286 3.55 -1.53 14.23
N GLY A 287 4.84 -1.72 14.53
CA GLY A 287 5.29 -2.61 15.61
C GLY A 287 4.97 -4.10 15.42
N ASN A 288 4.91 -4.59 14.20
CA ASN A 288 4.78 -6.04 13.94
C ASN A 288 6.08 -6.76 14.30
N ASP A 289 5.99 -8.05 14.64
CA ASP A 289 7.19 -8.84 14.92
C ASP A 289 7.95 -9.15 13.63
N ASP A 290 9.26 -8.94 13.63
CA ASP A 290 10.11 -9.16 12.46
C ASP A 290 10.04 -10.60 11.94
N LEU A 291 9.85 -11.59 12.82
CA LEU A 291 9.69 -12.99 12.41
C LEU A 291 8.36 -13.22 11.69
N TRP A 292 7.29 -12.50 12.05
CA TRP A 292 6.01 -12.58 11.34
C TRP A 292 6.14 -12.05 9.92
N ILE A 293 6.84 -10.91 9.78
CA ILE A 293 7.09 -10.27 8.49
C ILE A 293 7.98 -11.17 7.62
N ALA A 294 9.09 -11.67 8.16
CA ALA A 294 10.01 -12.53 7.43
C ALA A 294 9.33 -13.82 6.96
N GLN A 295 8.55 -14.47 7.83
CA GLN A 295 7.82 -15.68 7.46
C GLN A 295 6.79 -15.41 6.36
N ALA A 296 6.10 -14.26 6.40
CA ALA A 296 5.13 -13.88 5.38
C ALA A 296 5.76 -13.61 4.01
N ILE A 297 6.94 -12.98 3.98
CA ILE A 297 7.74 -12.83 2.76
C ILE A 297 8.09 -14.20 2.20
N GLU A 298 8.67 -15.09 3.01
CA GLU A 298 9.03 -16.45 2.56
C GLU A 298 7.83 -17.23 2.01
N ASN A 299 6.69 -17.18 2.70
CA ASN A 299 5.46 -17.84 2.28
C ASN A 299 5.00 -17.32 0.91
N ALA A 300 4.99 -16.00 0.73
CA ALA A 300 4.63 -15.37 -0.53
C ALA A 300 5.59 -15.74 -1.67
N LEU A 301 6.90 -15.76 -1.43
CA LEU A 301 7.91 -16.16 -2.42
C LEU A 301 7.73 -17.64 -2.82
N LYS A 302 7.51 -18.53 -1.85
CA LYS A 302 7.25 -19.97 -2.10
C LYS A 302 6.01 -20.17 -2.96
N LYS A 303 4.92 -19.43 -2.69
CA LYS A 303 3.65 -19.49 -3.45
C LYS A 303 3.78 -18.91 -4.86
N THR A 304 4.63 -17.89 -5.04
CA THR A 304 4.77 -17.17 -6.31
C THR A 304 6.05 -17.50 -7.09
N LYS A 305 6.80 -18.54 -6.69
CA LYS A 305 8.05 -18.97 -7.35
C LYS A 305 7.93 -19.27 -8.85
N ASN A 306 6.73 -19.58 -9.33
CA ASN A 306 6.45 -19.88 -10.73
C ASN A 306 5.85 -18.69 -11.49
N LEU A 307 5.92 -17.47 -10.95
CA LEU A 307 5.42 -16.28 -11.64
C LEU A 307 6.48 -15.60 -12.51
N GLY A 308 7.76 -15.94 -12.38
CA GLY A 308 8.84 -15.37 -13.19
C GLY A 308 9.09 -13.89 -12.88
N LEU A 309 8.97 -13.51 -11.61
CA LEU A 309 9.18 -12.14 -11.12
C LEU A 309 10.64 -11.87 -10.77
N ASP A 310 11.09 -10.64 -10.94
CA ASP A 310 12.36 -10.16 -10.39
C ASP A 310 12.08 -9.44 -9.06
N VAL A 311 12.21 -10.14 -7.94
CA VAL A 311 11.85 -9.59 -6.63
C VAL A 311 13.07 -8.92 -6.00
N LYS A 312 12.94 -7.63 -5.68
CA LYS A 312 13.90 -6.85 -4.90
C LYS A 312 13.38 -6.71 -3.48
N LEU A 313 14.05 -7.32 -2.51
CA LEU A 313 13.78 -7.07 -1.10
C LEU A 313 14.62 -5.87 -0.66
N ALA A 314 13.97 -4.73 -0.48
CA ALA A 314 14.63 -3.46 -0.14
C ALA A 314 14.80 -3.31 1.38
N HIS A 315 16.05 -3.26 1.81
CA HIS A 315 16.46 -3.02 3.19
C HIS A 315 16.82 -1.55 3.38
N PHE A 316 16.30 -0.92 4.42
CA PHE A 316 16.63 0.47 4.73
C PHE A 316 18.04 0.57 5.33
N ARG A 317 18.94 1.25 4.62
CA ARG A 317 20.34 1.61 4.96
C ARG A 317 21.32 0.47 5.19
N GLN A 318 20.87 -0.69 5.61
CA GLN A 318 21.71 -1.87 5.81
C GLN A 318 20.87 -3.14 5.71
N LEU A 319 21.50 -4.26 5.35
CA LEU A 319 20.87 -5.56 5.48
C LEU A 319 20.49 -5.80 6.95
N SER A 320 19.28 -6.30 7.18
CA SER A 320 18.76 -6.53 8.52
C SER A 320 18.35 -8.00 8.70
N SER A 321 18.73 -8.59 9.83
CA SER A 321 18.25 -9.90 10.27
C SER A 321 16.87 -9.73 10.92
N PRO A 322 15.93 -10.69 10.75
CA PRO A 322 16.07 -11.98 10.06
C PRO A 322 15.95 -11.91 8.54
N PHE A 323 15.63 -10.75 7.96
CA PHE A 323 15.25 -10.63 6.56
C PHE A 323 16.38 -10.94 5.56
N ASN A 324 17.65 -10.76 5.95
CA ASN A 324 18.81 -11.05 5.11
C ASN A 324 19.08 -12.55 4.88
N GLU A 325 18.35 -13.42 5.57
CA GLU A 325 18.47 -14.88 5.42
C GLU A 325 17.44 -15.47 4.44
N ILE A 326 16.47 -14.65 4.00
CA ILE A 326 15.40 -15.05 3.08
C ILE A 326 15.99 -15.40 1.70
N HIS A 327 15.51 -16.49 1.11
CA HIS A 327 15.89 -16.95 -0.22
C HIS A 327 14.69 -17.62 -0.91
N LEU A 328 14.78 -17.79 -2.23
CA LEU A 328 13.71 -18.33 -3.07
C LEU A 328 13.97 -19.78 -3.51
#